data_AF-A4EH60-F1
#
_entry.id   AF-A4EH60-F1
#
_cell.length_a   1.000
_cell.length_b   1.000
_cell.length_c   1.000
_cell.angle_alpha   90.00
_cell.angle_beta   90.00
_cell.angle_gamma   90.00
#
_symmetry.space_group_name_H-M   'P 1'
#
loop_
_entity.id
_entity.type
_entity.pdbx_description
1 polymer ?
#
loop_
_entity_poly.entity_id
_entity_poly.type
_entity_poly.pdbx_seq_one_letter_code
_entity_poly.pdbx_strand_id
1 'polypeptide(L)'
;MVRTTVSIITLIALSACSVGGTSSPKPNAPTVSSADVRDAMNEAAFISNAPQTSFRDLPTGTVTYTGQLGADVRGDVNGSILGDLNMDVGFASNTVRGSVDNINILDANQLADQRLDGRLILDGVETAGQLDAFASGNLSGVNNNGADVDTQMLLILDGQVRNDFGRGDAVYGAASGQAEGDLDFDVEGVFYGSRN
;
A
#
# COMPACT_ATOMS: atom_id res chain seq x y z
N MET A 1 -84.04 24.02 15.84
CA MET A 1 -83.32 22.86 15.27
C MET A 1 -82.58 23.36 14.04
N VAL A 2 -81.25 23.26 14.05
CA VAL A 2 -80.27 23.31 12.93
C VAL A 2 -78.96 23.80 13.57
N ARG A 3 -78.06 22.84 13.78
CA ARG A 3 -76.68 23.00 14.23
C ARG A 3 -75.84 23.29 12.98
N THR A 4 -75.00 24.32 13.01
CA THR A 4 -74.01 24.56 11.94
C THR A 4 -72.63 24.39 12.54
N THR A 5 -71.99 23.29 12.14
CA THR A 5 -70.68 22.81 12.58
C THR A 5 -69.57 23.70 12.00
N VAL A 6 -68.69 24.20 12.86
CA VAL A 6 -67.45 24.89 12.49
C VAL A 6 -66.39 23.83 12.20
N SER A 7 -65.92 23.76 10.95
CA SER A 7 -64.80 22.89 10.56
C SER A 7 -63.47 23.59 10.86
N ILE A 8 -62.74 23.06 11.84
CA ILE A 8 -61.37 23.48 12.18
C ILE A 8 -60.41 22.68 11.30
N ILE A 9 -59.75 23.34 10.35
CA ILE A 9 -58.66 22.78 9.55
C ILE A 9 -57.43 22.68 10.47
N THR A 10 -57.03 21.46 10.80
CA THR A 10 -55.86 21.18 11.64
C THR A 10 -54.63 21.10 10.74
N LEU A 11 -53.71 22.06 10.86
CA LEU A 11 -52.42 22.06 10.18
C LEU A 11 -51.48 21.10 10.91
N ILE A 12 -51.16 19.95 10.31
CA ILE A 12 -50.13 19.04 10.83
C ILE A 12 -48.78 19.56 10.34
N ALA A 13 -48.02 20.20 11.24
CA ALA A 13 -46.62 20.52 10.99
C ALA A 13 -45.81 19.21 10.99
N LEU A 14 -45.35 18.78 9.82
CA LEU A 14 -44.31 17.77 9.73
C LEU A 14 -43.00 18.40 10.21
N SER A 15 -42.70 18.27 11.50
CA SER A 15 -41.33 18.37 12.00
C SER A 15 -40.53 17.23 11.39
N ALA A 16 -39.84 17.51 10.29
CA ALA A 16 -38.77 16.66 9.80
C ALA A 16 -37.67 16.68 10.86
N CYS A 17 -37.65 15.68 11.73
CA CYS A 17 -36.47 15.38 12.52
C CYS A 17 -35.32 15.16 11.53
N SER A 18 -34.32 16.03 11.59
CA SER A 18 -32.98 15.77 11.08
C SER A 18 -32.46 14.54 11.83
N VAL A 19 -32.74 13.36 11.28
CA VAL A 19 -32.10 12.12 11.68
C VAL A 19 -30.60 12.30 11.49
N GLY A 20 -29.88 12.09 12.58
CA GLY A 20 -28.47 12.37 12.74
C GLY A 20 -27.63 11.83 11.59
N GLY A 21 -26.59 12.60 11.25
CA GLY A 21 -25.60 12.20 10.27
C GLY A 21 -25.05 10.82 10.62
N THR A 22 -25.38 9.85 9.78
CA THR A 22 -24.49 8.73 9.55
C THR A 22 -23.29 9.32 8.82
N SER A 23 -22.24 9.65 9.56
CA SER A 23 -20.92 9.86 8.96
C SER A 23 -20.54 8.54 8.32
N SER A 24 -20.86 8.35 7.04
CA SER A 24 -20.30 7.26 6.27
C SER A 24 -18.78 7.38 6.38
N PRO A 25 -18.07 6.31 6.77
CA PRO A 25 -16.63 6.25 6.66
C PRO A 25 -16.19 6.82 5.32
N LYS A 26 -15.32 7.83 5.37
CA LYS A 26 -14.72 8.40 4.16
C LYS A 26 -13.36 7.72 3.99
N PRO A 27 -13.02 7.23 2.79
CA PRO A 27 -11.69 6.71 2.52
C PRO A 27 -10.63 7.72 2.95
N ASN A 28 -9.56 7.22 3.56
CA ASN A 28 -8.41 8.05 3.87
C ASN A 28 -7.88 8.65 2.57
N ALA A 29 -7.67 9.96 2.58
CA ALA A 29 -7.17 10.65 1.40
C ALA A 29 -5.82 10.04 0.98
N PRO A 30 -5.61 9.82 -0.33
CA PRO A 30 -4.32 9.36 -0.83
C PRO A 30 -3.23 10.38 -0.53
N THR A 31 -2.01 9.89 -0.35
CA THR A 31 -0.81 10.70 -0.07
C THR A 31 0.09 10.86 -1.28
N VAL A 32 -0.18 10.10 -2.35
CA VAL A 32 0.58 10.14 -3.61
C VAL A 32 -0.24 10.80 -4.72
N SER A 33 0.43 11.57 -5.56
CA SER A 33 -0.10 12.15 -6.78
C SER A 33 0.18 11.26 -7.98
N SER A 34 -0.46 11.54 -9.12
CA SER A 34 -0.15 10.85 -10.39
C SER A 34 1.29 11.08 -10.86
N ALA A 35 1.91 12.20 -10.46
CA ALA A 35 3.33 12.45 -10.75
C ALA A 35 4.21 11.48 -9.95
N ASP A 36 3.91 11.29 -8.66
CA ASP A 36 4.66 10.38 -7.79
C ASP A 36 4.55 8.93 -8.28
N VAL A 37 3.36 8.50 -8.72
CA VAL A 37 3.17 7.16 -9.32
C VAL A 37 4.06 6.99 -10.55
N ARG A 38 4.07 7.97 -11.46
CA ARG A 38 4.90 7.90 -12.68
C ARG A 38 6.39 7.91 -12.35
N ASP A 39 6.81 8.73 -11.40
CA ASP A 39 8.21 8.81 -10.98
C ASP A 39 8.65 7.48 -10.35
N ALA A 40 7.77 6.86 -9.56
CA ALA A 40 8.00 5.53 -9.00
C ALA A 40 8.18 4.45 -10.09
N MET A 41 7.31 4.44 -11.10
CA MET A 41 7.44 3.51 -12.23
C MET A 41 8.74 3.72 -13.03
N ASN A 42 9.14 4.98 -13.23
CA ASN A 42 10.38 5.31 -13.93
C ASN A 42 11.62 4.84 -13.14
N GLU A 43 11.63 5.04 -11.82
CA GLU A 43 12.72 4.62 -10.95
C GLU A 43 12.82 3.09 -10.88
N ALA A 44 11.69 2.39 -10.73
CA ALA A 44 11.65 0.93 -10.79
C ALA A 44 12.27 0.42 -12.10
N ALA A 45 11.89 1.01 -13.24
CA ALA A 45 12.42 0.65 -14.54
C ALA A 45 13.91 0.93 -14.65
N PHE A 46 14.38 2.05 -14.11
CA PHE A 46 15.80 2.40 -14.10
C PHE A 46 16.63 1.39 -13.28
N ILE A 47 16.27 1.14 -12.03
CA ILE A 47 16.99 0.21 -11.14
C ILE A 47 16.89 -1.24 -11.65
N SER A 48 15.77 -1.65 -12.26
CA SER A 48 15.64 -3.00 -12.83
C SER A 48 16.73 -3.35 -13.84
N ASN A 49 17.22 -2.33 -14.57
CA ASN A 49 18.26 -2.43 -15.58
C ASN A 49 19.68 -2.26 -15.00
N ALA A 50 19.80 -1.86 -13.73
CA ALA A 50 21.08 -1.75 -13.06
C ALA A 50 21.73 -3.14 -12.90
N PRO A 51 23.05 -3.25 -13.10
CA PRO A 51 23.76 -4.52 -12.95
C PRO A 51 23.64 -5.06 -11.52
N GLN A 52 23.61 -6.38 -11.38
CA GLN A 52 23.71 -7.04 -10.07
C GLN A 52 25.04 -6.69 -9.41
N THR A 53 25.01 -6.47 -8.10
CA THR A 53 26.24 -6.23 -7.34
C THR A 53 27.01 -7.53 -7.18
N SER A 54 28.31 -7.50 -7.51
CA SER A 54 29.17 -8.65 -7.30
C SER A 54 29.37 -8.90 -5.80
N PHE A 55 29.54 -10.15 -5.38
CA PHE A 55 29.79 -10.50 -3.97
C PHE A 55 30.95 -9.70 -3.33
N ARG A 56 31.97 -9.36 -4.12
CA ARG A 56 33.14 -8.58 -3.65
C ARG A 56 32.84 -7.11 -3.42
N ASP A 57 31.79 -6.60 -4.06
CA ASP A 57 31.38 -5.20 -4.02
C ASP A 57 30.17 -4.97 -3.11
N LEU A 58 29.67 -6.03 -2.46
CA LEU A 58 28.62 -5.91 -1.46
C LEU A 58 29.12 -5.13 -0.23
N PRO A 59 28.23 -4.36 0.41
CA PRO A 59 28.54 -3.74 1.70
C PRO A 59 28.89 -4.78 2.77
N THR A 60 29.61 -4.36 3.81
CA THR A 60 30.07 -5.23 4.91
C THR A 60 29.29 -5.04 6.21
N GLY A 61 28.34 -4.11 6.24
CA GLY A 61 27.55 -3.76 7.43
C GLY A 61 26.07 -3.84 7.15
N THR A 62 25.29 -2.97 7.80
CA THR A 62 23.88 -2.78 7.48
C THR A 62 23.72 -1.56 6.59
N VAL A 63 22.88 -1.68 5.57
CA VAL A 63 22.49 -0.59 4.67
C VAL A 63 20.98 -0.47 4.67
N THR A 64 20.50 0.77 4.78
CA THR A 64 19.08 1.11 4.63
C THR A 64 18.84 1.54 3.19
N TYR A 65 17.86 0.90 2.55
CA TYR A 65 17.33 1.25 1.24
C TYR A 65 15.94 1.84 1.42
N THR A 66 15.70 3.00 0.84
CA THR A 66 14.39 3.65 0.82
C THR A 66 13.90 3.69 -0.62
N GLY A 67 12.63 3.37 -0.82
CA GLY A 67 12.03 3.33 -2.16
C GLY A 67 10.55 3.00 -2.08
N GLN A 68 10.07 2.17 -3.00
CA GLN A 68 8.65 1.85 -3.10
C GLN A 68 8.41 0.37 -3.39
N LEU A 69 7.22 -0.08 -3.00
CA LEU A 69 6.59 -1.32 -3.44
C LEU A 69 5.41 -0.95 -4.34
N GLY A 70 5.45 -1.39 -5.60
CA GLY A 70 4.39 -1.16 -6.58
C GLY A 70 3.88 -2.49 -7.12
N ALA A 71 2.58 -2.74 -7.04
CA ALA A 71 2.01 -4.01 -7.44
C ALA A 71 0.60 -3.89 -8.01
N ASP A 72 0.26 -4.75 -8.96
CA ASP A 72 -1.11 -4.93 -9.42
C ASP A 72 -1.89 -5.74 -8.40
N VAL A 73 -3.17 -5.38 -8.22
CA VAL A 73 -4.09 -6.09 -7.33
C VAL A 73 -5.32 -6.59 -8.08
N ARG A 74 -5.75 -7.81 -7.75
CA ARG A 74 -6.90 -8.47 -8.38
C ARG A 74 -7.74 -9.21 -7.33
N GLY A 75 -9.05 -9.00 -7.34
CA GLY A 75 -9.98 -9.60 -6.37
C GLY A 75 -11.12 -8.64 -6.06
N ASP A 76 -11.41 -8.46 -4.77
CA ASP A 76 -12.39 -7.48 -4.28
C ASP A 76 -11.98 -6.04 -4.60
N VAL A 77 -10.67 -5.79 -4.68
CA VAL A 77 -10.06 -4.56 -5.18
C VAL A 77 -9.36 -4.87 -6.50
N ASN A 78 -9.57 -4.00 -7.49
CA ASN A 78 -8.92 -4.10 -8.80
C ASN A 78 -8.20 -2.78 -9.12
N GLY A 79 -6.95 -2.87 -9.55
CA GLY A 79 -6.10 -1.72 -9.82
C GLY A 79 -4.66 -2.03 -9.46
N SER A 80 -4.00 -1.11 -8.76
CA SER A 80 -2.63 -1.30 -8.27
C SER A 80 -2.50 -0.75 -6.85
N ILE A 81 -1.42 -1.09 -6.16
CA ILE A 81 -0.99 -0.49 -4.90
C ILE A 81 0.38 0.15 -5.07
N LEU A 82 0.61 1.23 -4.33
CA LEU A 82 1.92 1.87 -4.18
C LEU A 82 2.16 2.17 -2.71
N GLY A 83 3.17 1.52 -2.11
CA GLY A 83 3.60 1.74 -0.73
C GLY A 83 5.03 2.21 -0.63
N ASP A 84 5.34 2.90 0.45
CA ASP A 84 6.70 3.36 0.76
C ASP A 84 7.49 2.24 1.42
N LEU A 85 8.65 1.91 0.86
CA LEU A 85 9.55 0.86 1.36
C LEU A 85 10.68 1.49 2.15
N ASN A 86 10.92 0.96 3.36
CA ASN A 86 12.16 1.17 4.10
C ASN A 86 12.73 -0.20 4.50
N MET A 87 13.86 -0.59 3.89
CA MET A 87 14.47 -1.91 4.02
C MET A 87 15.90 -1.82 4.54
N ASP A 88 16.17 -2.44 5.69
CA ASP A 88 17.49 -2.63 6.26
C ASP A 88 18.06 -4.01 5.86
N VAL A 89 19.14 -4.01 5.09
CA VAL A 89 19.88 -5.22 4.70
C VAL A 89 21.18 -5.28 5.49
N GLY A 90 21.29 -6.27 6.36
CA GLY A 90 22.48 -6.55 7.16
C GLY A 90 23.35 -7.60 6.51
N PHE A 91 24.37 -7.19 5.76
CA PHE A 91 25.31 -8.08 5.06
C PHE A 91 26.27 -8.84 5.99
N ALA A 92 26.47 -8.34 7.22
CA ALA A 92 27.23 -9.06 8.24
C ALA A 92 26.36 -10.03 9.05
N SER A 93 25.07 -9.73 9.20
CA SER A 93 24.12 -10.51 9.98
C SER A 93 23.26 -11.45 9.13
N ASN A 94 23.35 -11.35 7.80
CA ASN A 94 22.53 -12.06 6.81
C ASN A 94 21.03 -11.86 7.05
N THR A 95 20.61 -10.62 7.30
CA THR A 95 19.22 -10.29 7.66
C THR A 95 18.63 -9.22 6.75
N VAL A 96 17.35 -9.34 6.45
CA VAL A 96 16.52 -8.27 5.89
C VAL A 96 15.46 -7.90 6.92
N ARG A 97 15.32 -6.61 7.23
CA ARG A 97 14.28 -6.07 8.13
C ARG A 97 13.72 -4.79 7.56
N GLY A 98 12.60 -4.32 8.09
CA GLY A 98 12.08 -3.00 7.74
C GLY A 98 10.56 -2.96 7.69
N SER A 99 10.02 -2.12 6.81
CA SER A 99 8.58 -2.01 6.62
C SER A 99 8.16 -1.49 5.25
N VAL A 100 6.93 -1.82 4.87
CA VAL A 100 6.15 -1.08 3.87
C VAL A 100 5.00 -0.37 4.57
N ASP A 101 4.92 0.95 4.45
CA ASP A 101 3.79 1.74 4.94
C ASP A 101 3.28 2.69 3.84
N ASN A 102 2.38 3.60 4.21
CA ASN A 102 1.79 4.56 3.29
C ASN A 102 1.23 3.93 2.00
N ILE A 103 0.48 2.83 2.16
CA ILE A 103 0.01 2.01 1.03
C ILE A 103 -1.21 2.68 0.40
N ASN A 104 -1.05 3.18 -0.82
CA ASN A 104 -2.11 3.80 -1.60
C ASN A 104 -2.68 2.81 -2.61
N ILE A 105 -4.00 2.70 -2.69
CA ILE A 105 -4.72 2.00 -3.75
C ILE A 105 -4.89 2.95 -4.93
N LEU A 106 -4.51 2.48 -6.11
CA LEU A 106 -4.63 3.16 -7.38
C LEU A 106 -5.73 2.51 -8.20
N ASP A 107 -6.55 3.33 -8.86
CA ASP A 107 -7.55 2.85 -9.80
C ASP A 107 -6.91 2.31 -11.10
N ALA A 108 -7.74 1.83 -12.03
CA ALA A 108 -7.28 1.34 -13.33
C ALA A 108 -6.57 2.42 -14.20
N ASN A 109 -6.76 3.70 -13.88
CA ASN A 109 -6.10 4.83 -14.55
C ASN A 109 -4.82 5.28 -13.81
N GLN A 110 -4.35 4.52 -12.82
CA GLN A 110 -3.20 4.84 -11.97
C GLN A 110 -3.40 6.14 -11.16
N LEU A 111 -4.66 6.49 -10.86
CA LEU A 111 -4.99 7.59 -9.98
C LEU A 111 -5.20 7.05 -8.57
N ALA A 112 -4.59 7.71 -7.59
CA ALA A 112 -4.74 7.32 -6.20
C ALA A 112 -6.17 7.57 -5.71
N ASP A 113 -6.80 6.51 -5.23
CA ASP A 113 -8.21 6.50 -4.79
C ASP A 113 -8.29 6.62 -3.26
N GLN A 114 -7.55 5.75 -2.56
CA GLN A 114 -7.50 5.75 -1.10
C GLN A 114 -6.15 5.32 -0.55
N ARG A 115 -5.89 5.67 0.71
CA ARG A 115 -4.76 5.14 1.47
C ARG A 115 -5.22 4.11 2.50
N LEU A 116 -4.58 2.95 2.53
CA LEU A 116 -4.73 2.00 3.61
C LEU A 116 -3.95 2.47 4.84
N ASP A 117 -4.58 2.44 6.00
CA ASP A 117 -3.91 2.59 7.29
C ASP A 117 -3.27 1.26 7.69
N GLY A 118 -2.20 1.32 8.48
CA GLY A 118 -1.42 0.15 8.87
C GLY A 118 -0.02 0.13 8.25
N ARG A 119 0.65 -1.01 8.39
CA ARG A 119 2.04 -1.21 7.94
C ARG A 119 2.35 -2.69 7.86
N LEU A 120 3.11 -3.06 6.84
CA LEU A 120 3.69 -4.39 6.70
C LEU A 120 5.10 -4.38 7.29
N ILE A 121 5.40 -5.35 8.14
CA ILE A 121 6.72 -5.54 8.72
C ILE A 121 7.51 -6.51 7.85
N LEU A 122 8.73 -6.13 7.50
CA LEU A 122 9.66 -6.97 6.75
C LEU A 122 10.51 -7.82 7.71
N ASP A 123 10.60 -9.10 7.41
CA ASP A 123 11.56 -10.03 8.01
C ASP A 123 12.05 -11.03 6.96
N GLY A 124 13.36 -11.29 6.95
CA GLY A 124 13.96 -12.10 5.91
C GLY A 124 15.47 -12.26 6.05
N VAL A 125 16.07 -12.82 5.01
CA VAL A 125 17.49 -13.12 4.94
C VAL A 125 18.12 -12.51 3.69
N GLU A 126 19.39 -12.15 3.84
CA GLU A 126 20.24 -11.79 2.71
C GLU A 126 21.30 -12.87 2.56
N THR A 127 21.61 -13.26 1.32
CA THR A 127 22.68 -14.21 1.01
C THR A 127 23.39 -13.79 -0.27
N ALA A 128 24.61 -13.26 -0.13
CA ALA A 128 25.48 -12.91 -1.23
C ALA A 128 24.82 -11.96 -2.27
N GLY A 129 24.04 -11.01 -1.79
CA GLY A 129 23.31 -10.01 -2.56
C GLY A 129 21.90 -10.46 -2.96
N GLN A 130 21.51 -11.71 -2.70
CA GLN A 130 20.14 -12.17 -2.88
C GLN A 130 19.32 -11.85 -1.62
N LEU A 131 18.09 -11.39 -1.81
CA LEU A 131 17.14 -10.99 -0.77
C LEU A 131 15.94 -11.93 -0.83
N ASP A 132 15.62 -12.56 0.29
CA ASP A 132 14.43 -13.40 0.46
C ASP A 132 13.75 -12.96 1.76
N ALA A 133 12.61 -12.29 1.63
CA ALA A 133 11.91 -11.70 2.76
C ALA A 133 10.39 -11.83 2.64
N PHE A 134 9.72 -11.72 3.78
CA PHE A 134 8.28 -11.59 3.85
C PHE A 134 7.92 -10.19 4.36
N ALA A 135 6.86 -9.59 3.84
CA ALA A 135 6.23 -8.41 4.40
C ALA A 135 4.81 -8.76 4.85
N SER A 136 4.49 -8.57 6.14
CA SER A 136 3.16 -8.91 6.64
C SER A 136 2.62 -7.92 7.66
N GLY A 137 1.30 -7.76 7.69
CA GLY A 137 0.64 -6.86 8.63
C GLY A 137 -0.85 -6.72 8.38
N ASN A 138 -1.52 -6.01 9.29
CA ASN A 138 -2.93 -5.66 9.14
C ASN A 138 -3.04 -4.30 8.47
N LEU A 139 -3.98 -4.19 7.54
CA LEU A 139 -4.33 -2.98 6.83
C LEU A 139 -5.81 -2.69 7.04
N SER A 140 -6.14 -1.41 7.23
CA SER A 140 -7.51 -0.94 7.38
C SER A 140 -7.83 0.14 6.37
N GLY A 141 -9.05 0.15 5.85
CA GLY A 141 -9.48 1.10 4.83
C GLY A 141 -10.99 1.23 4.75
N VAL A 142 -11.47 1.73 3.62
CA VAL A 142 -12.91 1.84 3.34
C VAL A 142 -13.22 1.20 2.00
N ASN A 143 -14.20 0.29 1.96
CA ASN A 143 -14.61 -0.35 0.72
C ASN A 143 -15.56 0.54 -0.11
N ASN A 144 -15.92 0.07 -1.31
CA ASN A 144 -16.79 0.80 -2.25
C ASN A 144 -18.20 1.12 -1.69
N ASN A 145 -18.64 0.43 -0.64
CA ASN A 145 -19.92 0.67 0.02
C ASN A 145 -19.81 1.70 1.16
N GLY A 146 -18.61 2.24 1.39
CA GLY A 146 -18.35 3.17 2.50
C GLY A 146 -18.29 2.48 3.86
N ALA A 147 -18.01 1.17 3.92
CA ALA A 147 -17.81 0.45 5.17
C ALA A 147 -16.33 0.33 5.50
N ASP A 148 -15.99 0.46 6.79
CA ASP A 148 -14.66 0.14 7.30
C ASP A 148 -14.35 -1.33 7.03
N VAL A 149 -13.12 -1.60 6.63
CA VAL A 149 -12.63 -2.94 6.32
C VAL A 149 -11.27 -3.16 6.94
N ASP A 150 -11.06 -4.35 7.49
CA ASP A 150 -9.78 -4.83 7.99
C ASP A 150 -9.33 -6.06 7.18
N THR A 151 -8.09 -6.06 6.71
CA THR A 151 -7.50 -7.18 5.98
C THR A 151 -6.08 -7.45 6.45
N GLN A 152 -5.69 -8.72 6.46
CA GLN A 152 -4.32 -9.12 6.74
C GLN A 152 -3.61 -9.37 5.40
N MET A 153 -2.51 -8.66 5.17
CA MET A 153 -1.70 -8.84 3.96
C MET A 153 -0.40 -9.59 4.28
N LEU A 154 -0.04 -10.50 3.38
CA LEU A 154 1.23 -11.20 3.36
C LEU A 154 1.82 -11.16 1.95
N LEU A 155 3.05 -10.66 1.83
CA LEU A 155 3.83 -10.61 0.60
C LEU A 155 5.14 -11.38 0.77
N ILE A 156 5.56 -12.05 -0.28
CA ILE A 156 6.88 -12.63 -0.51
C ILE A 156 7.67 -11.66 -1.39
N LEU A 157 8.87 -11.32 -0.95
CA LEU A 157 9.80 -10.41 -1.61
C LEU A 157 11.06 -11.20 -1.99
N ASP A 158 11.24 -11.44 -3.29
CA ASP A 158 12.45 -12.06 -3.85
C ASP A 158 13.16 -11.03 -4.72
N GLY A 159 14.37 -10.65 -4.32
CA GLY A 159 15.11 -9.62 -5.01
C GLY A 159 16.60 -9.72 -4.82
N GLN A 160 17.28 -8.69 -5.30
CA GLN A 160 18.73 -8.65 -5.30
C GLN A 160 19.25 -7.23 -5.13
N VAL A 161 20.45 -7.15 -4.57
CA VAL A 161 21.24 -5.94 -4.49
C VAL A 161 21.82 -5.61 -5.87
N ARG A 162 21.60 -4.37 -6.29
CA ARG A 162 21.99 -3.80 -7.59
C ARG A 162 22.99 -2.68 -7.39
N ASN A 163 23.77 -2.44 -8.45
CA ASN A 163 24.73 -1.36 -8.57
C ASN A 163 24.16 -0.30 -9.52
N ASP A 164 23.61 0.77 -8.96
CA ASP A 164 23.18 1.94 -9.74
C ASP A 164 24.37 2.86 -10.02
N PHE A 165 24.87 3.56 -8.99
CA PHE A 165 26.08 4.40 -9.02
C PHE A 165 27.29 3.71 -8.36
N GLY A 166 27.09 2.62 -7.62
CA GLY A 166 28.13 1.65 -7.23
C GLY A 166 28.01 1.06 -5.81
N ARG A 167 28.63 -0.11 -5.60
CA ARG A 167 28.77 -0.84 -4.32
C ARG A 167 27.46 -1.17 -3.59
N GLY A 168 26.50 -1.75 -4.31
CA GLY A 168 25.25 -2.25 -3.75
C GLY A 168 24.40 -1.14 -3.18
N ASP A 169 24.25 -0.07 -3.95
CA ASP A 169 23.51 1.12 -3.59
C ASP A 169 22.03 1.08 -3.97
N ALA A 170 21.57 0.02 -4.63
CA ALA A 170 20.16 -0.20 -4.89
C ALA A 170 19.73 -1.65 -4.58
N VAL A 171 18.42 -1.84 -4.45
CA VAL A 171 17.75 -3.15 -4.39
C VAL A 171 16.60 -3.18 -5.38
N TYR A 172 16.35 -4.35 -5.96
CA TYR A 172 15.22 -4.58 -6.84
C TYR A 172 14.78 -6.04 -6.79
N GLY A 173 13.47 -6.27 -6.77
CA GLY A 173 12.92 -7.62 -6.78
C GLY A 173 11.44 -7.68 -7.10
N ALA A 174 10.94 -8.91 -7.18
CA ALA A 174 9.52 -9.21 -7.29
C ALA A 174 8.86 -9.17 -5.91
N ALA A 175 7.60 -8.73 -5.89
CA ALA A 175 6.72 -8.80 -4.74
C ALA A 175 5.46 -9.58 -5.15
N SER A 176 5.09 -10.62 -4.41
CA SER A 176 3.88 -11.40 -4.71
C SER A 176 3.22 -11.89 -3.43
N GLY A 177 1.90 -12.01 -3.41
CA GLY A 177 1.19 -12.47 -2.23
C GLY A 177 -0.29 -12.17 -2.30
N GLN A 178 -0.91 -12.01 -1.14
CA GLN A 178 -2.35 -11.81 -1.04
C GLN A 178 -2.72 -11.04 0.24
N ALA A 179 -3.90 -10.45 0.22
CA ALA A 179 -4.60 -9.96 1.40
C ALA A 179 -5.84 -10.82 1.64
N GLU A 180 -6.10 -11.17 2.90
CA GLU A 180 -7.26 -11.96 3.34
C GLU A 180 -7.99 -11.26 4.50
N GLY A 181 -9.32 -11.20 4.44
CA GLY A 181 -10.14 -10.61 5.50
C GLY A 181 -11.44 -10.01 4.95
N ASP A 182 -11.71 -8.74 5.28
CA ASP A 182 -12.86 -8.01 4.71
C ASP A 182 -12.61 -7.58 3.25
N LEU A 183 -11.36 -7.64 2.81
CA LEU A 183 -10.94 -7.49 1.42
C LEU A 183 -10.01 -8.65 1.07
N ASP A 184 -10.43 -9.43 0.08
CA ASP A 184 -9.64 -10.53 -0.47
C ASP A 184 -9.08 -10.15 -1.85
N PHE A 185 -7.76 -10.11 -2.00
CA PHE A 185 -7.12 -9.83 -3.28
C PHE A 185 -5.70 -10.39 -3.39
N ASP A 186 -5.35 -10.81 -4.60
CA ASP A 186 -4.00 -11.20 -5.00
C ASP A 186 -3.15 -9.95 -5.31
N VAL A 187 -1.85 -10.05 -5.06
CA VAL A 187 -0.86 -9.01 -5.29
C VAL A 187 0.29 -9.55 -6.13
N GLU A 188 0.64 -8.88 -7.22
CA GLU A 188 1.80 -9.20 -8.06
C GLU A 188 2.48 -7.93 -8.54
N GLY A 189 3.77 -7.78 -8.27
CA GLY A 189 4.48 -6.54 -8.55
C GLY A 189 5.97 -6.60 -8.27
N VAL A 190 6.52 -5.44 -7.93
CA VAL A 190 7.94 -5.23 -7.70
C VAL A 190 8.18 -4.37 -6.48
N PHE A 191 9.37 -4.51 -5.91
CA PHE A 191 9.90 -3.57 -4.94
C PHE A 191 11.25 -3.07 -5.41
N TYR A 192 11.58 -1.84 -5.05
CA TYR A 192 12.90 -1.28 -5.29
C TYR A 192 13.23 -0.25 -4.22
N GLY A 193 14.52 0.06 -4.10
CA GLY A 193 14.97 1.13 -3.24
C GLY A 193 16.42 1.45 -3.46
N SER A 194 16.79 2.68 -3.10
CA SER A 194 18.14 3.19 -3.21
C SER A 194 18.65 3.57 -1.84
N ARG A 195 19.97 3.46 -1.67
CA ARG A 195 20.65 3.85 -0.44
C ARG A 195 20.61 5.37 -0.30
N ASN A 196 20.18 5.85 0.86
CA ASN A 196 20.32 7.26 1.26
C ASN A 196 21.77 7.61 1.65
#